data_AF-A0A7Y0UGR6-F1
#
_entry.id   AF-A0A7Y0UGR6-F1
#
_cell.length_a   1.000
_cell.length_b   1.000
_cell.length_c   1.000
_cell.angle_alpha   90.00
_cell.angle_beta   90.00
_cell.angle_gamma   90.00
#
_symmetry.space_group_name_H-M   'P 1'
#
loop_
_entity.id
_entity.type
_entity.pdbx_description
1 polymer ?
#
loop_
_entity_poly.entity_id
_entity_poly.type
_entity_poly.pdbx_seq_one_letter_code
_entity_poly.pdbx_strand_id
1 'polypeptide(L)'
;MKLETVEDTLPEAKSPEVKSADSRYATVSRWERVRWFLATLLVVTVVGLVVAIGLTRPAAAQKPHYGEPVPVPPGQITLACPQVPPTVNPAAVDGEGKPLTPPKIAGSMTSTVLARTDRVPEKAVYQPLGSLGRAPQPATPTPAETTPNQTKSHHAGTAHASKNDPEEVAPPPENPRNDLVLTPKSAMLYGSFSTPVSGFLTAQPWDGKVALAAADIEQSVSSGDYRGLASASCQPAQLESWLVGGSSEVGESSVLQLMNPSANPVDAKVEVWGDTGKLDFPRGDKINVPAHQLQAIPLESQVGGSQRLVVRVTANGAGLASSLQTHSLLGLTAGGVSLVHASTQPHTTQVIPGVAMDGSLGAVRLLNPGADTARASIEVVNENGRFPLPGGKDLDLDPGAVLDFTLGGLQPGNYAVVVNATQPVVAGAVIYRQGSVSPTDPDKFVRDVAWLPALSTGGGVVMGPAATQRQLLVTNLTNKPQEYRIAETTHVVNAMTTAVMPLKEETPQLVEAPDLYVTQLVTTNLGDGDGIDALEPIPDLAVSSQIYVHLTS
;
A
#
# COMPACT_ATOMS: atom_id res chain seq x y z
N MET A 1 -35.48 29.35 53.62
CA MET A 1 -36.81 28.80 53.96
C MET A 1 -37.21 27.90 52.80
N LYS A 2 -37.48 26.61 52.93
CA LYS A 2 -37.64 25.68 54.05
C LYS A 2 -37.50 24.27 53.40
N LEU A 3 -36.77 23.35 54.02
CA LEU A 3 -36.76 21.94 53.61
C LEU A 3 -38.11 21.30 53.94
N GLU A 4 -38.58 20.38 53.10
CA GLU A 4 -39.52 19.34 53.52
C GLU A 4 -39.31 18.06 52.70
N THR A 5 -39.24 16.97 53.48
CA THR A 5 -39.06 15.55 53.19
C THR A 5 -40.26 14.93 52.49
N VAL A 6 -40.01 13.93 51.64
CA VAL A 6 -41.05 12.98 51.20
C VAL A 6 -40.52 11.56 51.42
N GLU A 7 -41.26 10.85 52.26
CA GLU A 7 -41.19 9.42 52.60
C GLU A 7 -42.59 8.83 52.30
N ASP A 8 -42.71 7.50 52.29
CA ASP A 8 -43.86 6.63 51.90
C ASP A 8 -44.00 6.28 50.40
N THR A 9 -44.33 5.06 49.96
CA THR A 9 -44.66 3.73 50.56
C THR A 9 -44.76 2.73 49.40
N LEU A 10 -44.50 1.42 49.63
CA LEU A 10 -45.01 0.24 48.89
C LEU A 10 -44.72 -1.02 49.74
N PRO A 11 -45.47 -2.15 49.62
CA PRO A 11 -46.18 -2.75 50.74
C PRO A 11 -45.68 -4.14 51.19
N GLU A 12 -46.22 -4.55 52.33
CA GLU A 12 -45.96 -5.76 53.13
C GLU A 12 -46.08 -7.10 52.39
N ALA A 13 -45.15 -8.01 52.70
CA ALA A 13 -45.30 -9.46 52.54
C ALA A 13 -45.12 -10.16 53.91
N LYS A 14 -46.10 -11.01 54.24
CA LYS A 14 -46.26 -11.78 55.48
C LYS A 14 -45.03 -12.60 55.90
N SER A 15 -44.72 -12.54 57.19
CA SER A 15 -43.86 -13.49 57.92
C SER A 15 -44.67 -14.67 58.48
N PRO A 16 -44.07 -15.87 58.61
CA PRO A 16 -44.45 -16.82 59.63
C PRO A 16 -43.41 -16.90 60.76
N GLU A 17 -43.94 -16.83 61.99
CA GLU A 17 -43.43 -17.25 63.31
C GLU A 17 -41.95 -17.62 63.50
N VAL A 18 -41.27 -16.84 64.35
CA VAL A 18 -40.08 -17.29 65.10
C VAL A 18 -40.49 -17.49 66.56
N LYS A 19 -40.55 -18.76 67.00
CA LYS A 19 -40.57 -19.13 68.42
C LYS A 19 -39.14 -19.31 68.93
N SER A 20 -38.91 -18.76 70.11
CA SER A 20 -37.67 -18.66 70.88
C SER A 20 -36.94 -19.99 71.09
N ALA A 21 -35.61 -19.97 71.00
CA ALA A 21 -34.74 -20.91 71.72
C ALA A 21 -33.43 -20.25 72.13
N ASP A 22 -33.32 -20.10 73.45
CA ASP A 22 -32.21 -19.76 74.32
C ASP A 22 -30.76 -19.73 73.80
N SER A 23 -30.09 -18.68 74.27
CA SER A 23 -28.65 -18.56 74.54
C SER A 23 -28.00 -19.87 75.00
N ARG A 24 -27.04 -20.36 74.20
CA ARG A 24 -25.89 -21.12 74.71
C ARG A 24 -24.62 -20.68 73.98
N TYR A 25 -23.77 -19.95 74.68
CA TYR A 25 -22.36 -19.79 74.32
C TYR A 25 -21.71 -21.18 74.30
N ALA A 26 -21.52 -21.74 73.11
CA ALA A 26 -20.68 -22.93 72.95
C ALA A 26 -19.21 -22.48 73.05
N THR A 27 -18.58 -22.81 74.18
CA THR A 27 -17.13 -22.79 74.34
C THR A 27 -16.51 -23.73 73.30
N VAL A 28 -16.08 -23.18 72.16
CA VAL A 28 -15.29 -23.90 71.15
C VAL A 28 -14.06 -24.45 71.84
N SER A 29 -13.97 -25.78 71.89
CA SER A 29 -12.92 -26.47 72.63
C SER A 29 -11.56 -26.03 72.08
N ARG A 30 -10.56 -25.96 72.96
CA ARG A 30 -9.17 -25.64 72.58
C ARG A 30 -8.66 -26.56 71.45
N TRP A 31 -9.22 -27.76 71.32
CA TRP A 31 -8.92 -28.73 70.27
C TRP A 31 -9.50 -28.38 68.90
N GLU A 32 -10.68 -27.76 68.81
CA GLU A 32 -11.24 -27.31 67.53
C GLU A 32 -10.48 -26.10 66.98
N ARG A 33 -10.06 -25.18 67.85
CA ARG A 33 -9.18 -24.06 67.46
C ARG A 33 -7.83 -24.56 66.94
N VAL A 34 -7.26 -25.59 67.56
CA VAL A 34 -6.01 -26.22 67.09
C VAL A 34 -6.22 -26.93 65.75
N ARG A 35 -7.35 -27.62 65.54
CA ARG A 35 -7.70 -28.22 64.23
C ARG A 35 -7.82 -27.19 63.11
N TRP A 36 -8.51 -26.07 63.38
CA TRP A 36 -8.65 -24.99 62.40
C TRP A 36 -7.30 -24.34 62.09
N PHE A 37 -6.46 -24.09 63.10
CA PHE A 37 -5.11 -23.57 62.90
C PHE A 37 -4.22 -24.51 62.09
N LEU A 38 -4.24 -25.82 62.37
CA LEU A 38 -3.48 -26.81 61.62
C LEU A 38 -3.97 -26.93 60.17
N ALA A 39 -5.28 -26.84 59.95
CA ALA A 39 -5.84 -26.83 58.60
C ALA A 39 -5.43 -25.59 57.81
N THR A 40 -5.44 -24.39 58.43
CA THR A 40 -4.97 -23.16 57.76
C THR A 40 -3.48 -23.22 57.48
N LEU A 41 -2.67 -23.73 58.42
CA LEU A 41 -1.23 -23.89 58.22
C LEU A 41 -0.93 -24.84 57.05
N LEU A 42 -1.71 -25.92 56.92
CA LEU A 42 -1.57 -26.88 55.82
C LEU A 42 -1.95 -26.29 54.47
N VAL A 43 -3.03 -25.49 54.41
CA VAL A 43 -3.41 -24.78 53.16
C VAL A 43 -2.34 -23.76 52.78
N VAL A 44 -1.83 -22.97 53.73
CA VAL A 44 -0.78 -21.97 53.45
C VAL A 44 0.52 -22.63 53.01
N THR A 45 0.91 -23.76 53.61
CA THR A 45 2.11 -24.50 53.17
C THR A 45 1.92 -25.15 51.80
N VAL A 46 0.75 -25.71 51.49
CA VAL A 46 0.47 -26.25 50.14
C VAL A 46 0.46 -25.14 49.09
N VAL A 47 -0.18 -24.01 49.36
CA VAL A 47 -0.18 -22.85 48.44
C VAL A 47 1.23 -22.28 48.26
N GLY A 48 1.98 -22.13 49.35
CA GLY A 48 3.38 -21.70 49.30
C GLY A 48 4.25 -22.65 48.49
N LEU A 49 4.04 -23.97 48.62
CA LEU A 49 4.75 -24.98 47.84
C LEU A 49 4.39 -24.90 46.35
N VAL A 50 3.10 -24.72 46.01
CA VAL A 50 2.64 -24.58 44.63
C VAL A 50 3.22 -23.32 43.98
N VAL A 51 3.25 -22.19 44.70
CA VAL A 51 3.86 -20.93 44.22
C VAL A 51 5.38 -21.08 44.06
N ALA A 52 6.06 -21.73 45.00
CA ALA A 52 7.51 -21.99 44.89
C ALA A 52 7.83 -22.92 43.71
N ILE A 53 6.99 -23.94 43.45
CA ILE A 53 7.11 -24.81 42.28
C ILE A 53 6.82 -24.02 40.98
N GLY A 54 5.86 -23.10 41.00
CA GLY A 54 5.54 -22.21 39.88
C GLY A 54 6.64 -21.20 39.55
N LEU A 55 7.37 -20.71 40.56
CA LEU A 55 8.49 -19.77 40.38
C LEU A 55 9.81 -20.46 40.00
N THR A 56 9.97 -21.75 40.32
CA THR A 56 11.18 -22.53 39.99
C THR A 56 11.06 -23.31 38.68
N ARG A 57 9.83 -23.48 38.17
CA ARG A 57 9.60 -23.97 36.81
C ARG A 57 9.44 -22.74 35.92
N PRO A 58 10.46 -22.33 35.13
CA PRO A 58 10.16 -21.48 33.99
C PRO A 58 9.06 -22.21 33.21
N ALA A 59 7.97 -21.51 32.89
CA ALA A 59 7.09 -21.99 31.84
C ALA A 59 8.02 -22.34 30.69
N ALA A 60 8.13 -23.62 30.35
CA ALA A 60 8.81 -24.00 29.14
C ALA A 60 7.97 -23.33 28.06
N ALA A 61 8.38 -22.13 27.64
CA ALA A 61 7.98 -21.57 26.38
C ALA A 61 8.37 -22.67 25.41
N GLN A 62 7.39 -23.48 25.02
CA GLN A 62 7.56 -24.55 24.06
C GLN A 62 8.06 -23.80 22.84
N LYS A 63 9.38 -23.84 22.64
CA LYS A 63 9.97 -23.20 21.48
C LYS A 63 9.22 -23.80 20.31
N PRO A 64 8.59 -22.99 19.44
CA PRO A 64 7.89 -23.53 18.30
C PRO A 64 8.85 -24.47 17.59
N HIS A 65 8.52 -25.76 17.57
CA HIS A 65 9.27 -26.74 16.82
C HIS A 65 8.88 -26.53 15.36
N TYR A 66 9.61 -25.65 14.70
CA TYR A 66 9.54 -25.54 13.25
C TYR A 66 9.97 -26.89 12.67
N GLY A 67 9.11 -27.46 11.83
CA GLY A 67 9.50 -28.64 11.04
C GLY A 67 10.71 -28.32 10.16
N GLU A 68 11.37 -29.37 9.67
CA GLU A 68 12.38 -29.20 8.64
C GLU A 68 11.75 -28.48 7.43
N PRO A 69 12.38 -27.44 6.86
CA PRO A 69 11.81 -26.70 5.73
C PRO A 69 11.49 -27.66 4.59
N VAL A 70 10.20 -27.81 4.28
CA VAL A 70 9.78 -28.63 3.13
C VAL A 70 9.95 -27.78 1.88
N PRO A 71 10.75 -28.20 0.90
CA PRO A 71 10.92 -27.46 -0.34
C PRO A 71 9.60 -27.46 -1.13
N VAL A 72 8.96 -26.30 -1.23
CA VAL A 72 7.80 -26.10 -2.10
C VAL A 72 8.32 -25.79 -3.52
N PRO A 73 7.79 -26.45 -4.57
CA PRO A 73 8.15 -26.10 -5.94
C PRO A 73 7.90 -24.61 -6.20
N PRO A 74 8.79 -23.92 -6.93
CA PRO A 74 8.61 -22.50 -7.24
C PRO A 74 7.33 -22.29 -8.05
N GLY A 75 6.50 -21.34 -7.63
CA GLY A 75 5.29 -20.94 -8.35
C GLY A 75 5.55 -19.87 -9.41
N GLN A 76 4.56 -19.65 -10.27
CA GLN A 76 4.49 -18.48 -11.15
C GLN A 76 4.36 -17.20 -10.30
N ILE A 77 5.13 -16.17 -10.62
CA ILE A 77 4.96 -14.84 -10.02
C ILE A 77 3.93 -14.05 -10.81
N THR A 78 3.06 -13.32 -10.12
CA THR A 78 2.14 -12.35 -10.71
C THR A 78 2.24 -11.01 -9.98
N LEU A 79 2.51 -9.94 -10.72
CA LEU A 79 2.54 -8.57 -10.24
C LEU A 79 1.37 -7.80 -10.86
N ALA A 80 0.66 -7.02 -10.07
CA ALA A 80 -0.44 -6.18 -10.52
C ALA A 80 0.04 -4.74 -10.66
N CYS A 81 -0.17 -4.17 -11.85
CA CYS A 81 0.17 -2.80 -12.17
C CYS A 81 -1.10 -1.94 -12.09
N PRO A 82 -1.16 -0.96 -11.16
CA PRO A 82 -2.36 -0.18 -10.92
C PRO A 82 -2.76 0.68 -12.11
N GLN A 83 -3.97 1.21 -12.05
CA GLN A 83 -4.39 2.25 -12.97
C GLN A 83 -3.74 3.57 -12.57
N VAL A 84 -3.19 4.25 -13.57
CA VAL A 84 -2.75 5.64 -13.47
C VAL A 84 -3.91 6.58 -13.81
N PRO A 85 -3.80 7.89 -13.50
CA PRO A 85 -4.89 8.83 -13.72
C PRO A 85 -5.42 8.84 -15.15
N PRO A 86 -6.76 8.89 -15.33
CA PRO A 86 -7.35 8.88 -16.65
C PRO A 86 -6.83 10.08 -17.45
N THR A 87 -6.44 9.82 -18.69
CA THR A 87 -6.05 10.88 -19.61
C THR A 87 -7.29 11.66 -20.06
N VAL A 88 -7.13 12.98 -20.20
CA VAL A 88 -8.22 13.87 -20.60
C VAL A 88 -8.82 13.41 -21.93
N ASN A 89 -10.14 13.46 -22.04
CA ASN A 89 -10.85 13.20 -23.29
C ASN A 89 -10.29 14.13 -24.39
N PRO A 90 -9.71 13.61 -25.48
CA PRO A 90 -9.17 14.46 -26.56
C PRO A 90 -10.24 15.32 -27.25
N ALA A 91 -11.53 15.02 -27.02
CA ALA A 91 -12.67 15.83 -27.46
C ALA A 91 -13.18 16.84 -26.41
N ALA A 92 -12.42 17.11 -25.35
CA ALA A 92 -12.81 18.08 -24.33
C ALA A 92 -12.89 19.50 -24.91
N VAL A 93 -13.96 20.21 -24.58
CA VAL A 93 -14.22 21.59 -24.99
C VAL A 93 -14.43 22.48 -23.77
N ASP A 94 -14.12 23.78 -23.89
CA ASP A 94 -14.41 24.76 -22.86
C ASP A 94 -15.92 25.06 -22.75
N GLY A 95 -16.30 25.95 -21.82
CA GLY A 95 -17.70 26.38 -21.65
C GLY A 95 -18.31 27.09 -22.86
N GLU A 96 -17.50 27.43 -23.87
CA GLU A 96 -17.89 28.05 -25.13
C GLU A 96 -17.92 27.03 -26.29
N GLY A 97 -17.64 25.76 -26.00
CA GLY A 97 -17.60 24.68 -26.99
C GLY A 97 -16.33 24.65 -27.85
N LYS A 98 -15.29 25.40 -27.49
CA LYS A 98 -14.00 25.37 -28.21
C LYS A 98 -13.13 24.23 -27.71
N PRO A 99 -12.45 23.49 -28.61
CA PRO A 99 -11.52 22.44 -28.22
C PRO A 99 -10.45 22.95 -27.25
N LEU A 100 -10.26 22.25 -26.13
CA LEU A 100 -9.14 22.51 -25.22
C LEU A 100 -7.85 22.03 -25.88
N THR A 101 -6.75 22.76 -25.66
CA THR A 101 -5.43 22.28 -26.11
C THR A 101 -5.10 20.99 -25.37
N PRO A 102 -4.86 19.85 -26.06
CA PRO A 102 -4.59 18.59 -25.39
C PRO A 102 -3.36 18.72 -24.49
N PRO A 103 -3.41 18.23 -23.24
CA PRO A 103 -2.22 18.17 -22.41
C PRO A 103 -1.15 17.31 -23.08
N LYS A 104 0.13 17.68 -22.93
CA LYS A 104 1.20 16.75 -23.29
C LYS A 104 1.22 15.65 -22.23
N ILE A 105 0.72 14.49 -22.63
CA ILE A 105 0.75 13.28 -21.83
C ILE A 105 1.94 12.47 -22.32
N ALA A 106 2.87 12.19 -21.42
CA ALA A 106 3.88 11.19 -21.62
C ALA A 106 3.73 10.19 -20.49
N GLY A 107 3.37 8.96 -20.83
CA GLY A 107 3.36 7.88 -19.86
C GLY A 107 4.12 6.71 -20.45
N SER A 108 4.80 5.98 -19.59
CA SER A 108 5.45 4.75 -19.99
C SER A 108 5.10 3.68 -18.98
N MET A 109 4.89 2.48 -19.47
CA MET A 109 4.91 1.32 -18.60
C MET A 109 6.14 0.52 -18.96
N THR A 110 6.97 0.19 -17.97
CA THR A 110 8.16 -0.64 -18.17
C THR A 110 7.97 -1.96 -17.45
N SER A 111 8.11 -3.07 -18.16
CA SER A 111 8.09 -4.39 -17.55
C SER A 111 9.35 -5.15 -17.91
N THR A 112 9.88 -5.85 -16.91
CA THR A 112 11.08 -6.66 -17.04
C THR A 112 10.94 -7.99 -16.31
N VAL A 113 11.58 -9.01 -16.86
CA VAL A 113 11.88 -10.23 -16.14
C VAL A 113 13.37 -10.48 -16.30
N LEU A 114 14.10 -10.31 -15.20
CA LEU A 114 15.53 -10.59 -15.15
C LEU A 114 15.72 -12.09 -15.00
N ALA A 115 16.61 -12.64 -15.82
CA ALA A 115 17.12 -13.97 -15.61
C ALA A 115 18.12 -13.95 -14.45
N ARG A 116 18.07 -14.99 -13.62
CA ARG A 116 19.07 -15.21 -12.56
C ARG A 116 20.38 -15.82 -13.10
N THR A 117 20.43 -16.14 -14.40
CA THR A 117 21.59 -16.65 -15.13
C THR A 117 21.60 -16.08 -16.54
N ASP A 118 22.59 -16.41 -17.36
CA ASP A 118 22.69 -15.97 -18.77
C ASP A 118 21.54 -16.44 -19.70
N ARG A 119 20.49 -17.09 -19.17
CA ARG A 119 19.35 -17.65 -19.94
C ARG A 119 18.01 -17.01 -19.57
N VAL A 120 17.38 -16.42 -20.57
CA VAL A 120 16.09 -15.70 -20.48
C VAL A 120 14.92 -16.66 -20.20
N PRO A 121 13.94 -16.32 -19.33
CA PRO A 121 12.74 -17.13 -19.12
C PRO A 121 11.91 -17.28 -20.40
N GLU A 122 11.44 -18.48 -20.72
CA GLU A 122 10.74 -18.75 -21.99
C GLU A 122 9.31 -18.19 -22.05
N LYS A 123 8.69 -17.87 -20.90
CA LYS A 123 7.29 -17.43 -20.81
C LYS A 123 7.09 -16.38 -19.71
N ALA A 124 7.18 -15.12 -20.09
CA ALA A 124 6.62 -14.00 -19.33
C ALA A 124 5.65 -13.22 -20.21
N VAL A 125 4.54 -12.81 -19.62
CA VAL A 125 3.43 -12.15 -20.34
C VAL A 125 2.94 -11.00 -19.49
N TYR A 126 2.83 -9.82 -20.09
CA TYR A 126 2.05 -8.74 -19.53
C TYR A 126 0.65 -8.75 -20.13
N GLN A 127 -0.36 -8.88 -19.27
CA GLN A 127 -1.76 -8.94 -19.66
C GLN A 127 -2.48 -7.63 -19.28
N PRO A 128 -2.83 -6.75 -20.25
CA PRO A 128 -3.63 -5.56 -19.98
C PRO A 128 -4.98 -5.87 -19.34
N LEU A 129 -5.47 -5.04 -18.42
CA LEU A 129 -6.85 -5.14 -17.93
C LEU A 129 -7.85 -5.00 -19.11
N GLY A 130 -8.86 -5.86 -19.15
CA GLY A 130 -9.88 -5.88 -20.22
C GLY A 130 -9.51 -6.66 -21.49
N SER A 131 -8.28 -7.17 -21.60
CA SER A 131 -7.89 -8.13 -22.66
C SER A 131 -8.38 -9.56 -22.37
N LEU A 132 -8.64 -9.87 -21.10
CA LEU A 132 -9.29 -11.09 -20.66
C LEU A 132 -10.76 -11.00 -21.07
N GLY A 133 -11.12 -11.72 -22.14
CA GLY A 133 -12.51 -11.83 -22.59
C GLY A 133 -13.46 -12.21 -21.45
N ARG A 134 -14.76 -11.94 -21.65
CA ARG A 134 -15.84 -12.25 -20.70
C ARG A 134 -15.63 -13.64 -20.10
N ALA A 135 -15.65 -13.73 -18.76
CA ALA A 135 -15.54 -15.00 -18.04
C ALA A 135 -16.43 -16.07 -18.70
N PRO A 136 -15.98 -17.33 -18.85
CA PRO A 136 -16.82 -18.39 -19.37
C PRO A 136 -18.12 -18.43 -18.55
N GLN A 137 -19.25 -18.18 -19.20
CA GLN A 137 -20.54 -18.44 -18.57
C GLN A 137 -20.59 -19.93 -18.19
N PRO A 138 -21.19 -20.28 -17.03
CA PRO A 138 -21.44 -21.68 -16.71
C PRO A 138 -22.14 -22.33 -17.90
N ALA A 139 -21.59 -23.44 -18.39
CA ALA A 139 -22.08 -24.12 -19.58
C ALA A 139 -23.58 -24.44 -19.40
N THR A 140 -24.42 -23.76 -20.18
CA THR A 140 -25.82 -24.17 -20.37
C THR A 140 -25.79 -25.54 -21.05
N PRO A 141 -26.50 -26.56 -20.54
CA PRO A 141 -26.50 -27.88 -21.16
C PRO A 141 -27.11 -27.80 -22.57
N THR A 142 -26.31 -28.17 -23.57
CA THR A 142 -26.68 -28.27 -24.98
C THR A 142 -27.78 -29.32 -25.18
N PRO A 143 -28.93 -28.98 -25.78
CA PRO A 143 -29.81 -29.97 -26.40
C PRO A 143 -29.33 -30.27 -27.82
N ALA A 144 -29.48 -31.55 -28.20
CA ALA A 144 -28.90 -32.18 -29.36
C ALA A 144 -29.25 -31.56 -30.73
N GLU A 145 -28.23 -31.57 -31.57
CA GLU A 145 -28.12 -31.65 -33.03
C GLU A 145 -29.41 -31.63 -33.88
N THR A 146 -29.45 -30.75 -34.89
CA THR A 146 -30.01 -31.02 -36.22
C THR A 146 -29.54 -29.97 -37.23
N THR A 147 -28.73 -30.39 -38.19
CA THR A 147 -28.51 -29.75 -39.51
C THR A 147 -29.28 -30.62 -40.54
N PRO A 148 -29.69 -30.17 -41.76
CA PRO A 148 -28.88 -29.34 -42.69
C PRO A 148 -29.66 -28.34 -43.58
N ASN A 149 -28.96 -27.40 -44.22
CA ASN A 149 -28.64 -27.43 -45.67
C ASN A 149 -28.40 -26.03 -46.30
N GLN A 150 -27.63 -26.05 -47.38
CA GLN A 150 -27.04 -25.01 -48.22
C GLN A 150 -28.04 -24.02 -48.86
N THR A 151 -27.56 -22.83 -49.31
CA THR A 151 -27.46 -22.40 -50.76
C THR A 151 -27.15 -20.89 -50.90
N LYS A 152 -26.39 -20.57 -51.97
CA LYS A 152 -25.91 -19.25 -52.48
C LYS A 152 -27.02 -18.30 -53.01
N SER A 153 -26.74 -16.99 -53.04
CA SER A 153 -27.14 -16.01 -54.10
C SER A 153 -26.49 -14.63 -53.82
N HIS A 154 -25.54 -14.12 -54.62
CA HIS A 154 -25.67 -13.10 -55.69
C HIS A 154 -26.66 -11.94 -55.46
N HIS A 155 -26.19 -10.68 -55.41
CA HIS A 155 -26.49 -9.62 -56.40
C HIS A 155 -25.72 -8.31 -56.18
N ALA A 156 -25.42 -7.66 -57.31
CA ALA A 156 -24.65 -6.42 -57.50
C ALA A 156 -25.53 -5.15 -57.49
N GLY A 157 -24.92 -3.98 -57.34
CA GLY A 157 -25.61 -2.68 -57.53
C GLY A 157 -24.73 -1.42 -57.33
N THR A 158 -23.95 -1.09 -58.36
CA THR A 158 -23.60 0.26 -58.89
C THR A 158 -23.48 1.52 -58.01
N ALA A 159 -22.24 1.99 -57.93
CA ALA A 159 -21.68 3.34 -58.17
C ALA A 159 -22.54 4.62 -58.09
N HIS A 160 -22.03 5.60 -57.32
CA HIS A 160 -21.90 7.00 -57.77
C HIS A 160 -20.62 7.64 -57.19
N ALA A 161 -19.88 8.33 -58.05
CA ALA A 161 -18.62 9.01 -57.76
C ALA A 161 -18.85 10.48 -57.36
N SER A 162 -18.09 10.98 -56.38
CA SER A 162 -17.68 12.39 -56.32
C SER A 162 -16.28 12.48 -55.72
N LYS A 163 -15.48 13.37 -56.33
CA LYS A 163 -14.03 13.56 -56.11
C LYS A 163 -13.75 14.48 -54.92
N ASN A 164 -12.80 14.02 -54.10
CA ASN A 164 -11.65 14.70 -53.48
C ASN A 164 -11.79 16.10 -52.87
N ASP A 165 -11.57 16.17 -51.55
CA ASP A 165 -10.51 16.95 -50.90
C ASP A 165 -9.86 16.06 -49.81
N PRO A 166 -8.52 16.07 -49.60
CA PRO A 166 -7.90 15.25 -48.57
C PRO A 166 -8.01 15.97 -47.22
N GLU A 167 -9.06 15.65 -46.47
CA GLU A 167 -9.09 15.87 -45.03
C GLU A 167 -8.01 14.95 -44.41
N GLU A 168 -7.04 15.54 -43.72
CA GLU A 168 -6.04 14.79 -42.95
C GLU A 168 -6.76 14.08 -41.81
N VAL A 169 -7.25 12.87 -42.11
CA VAL A 169 -7.89 11.98 -41.15
C VAL A 169 -6.84 11.65 -40.11
N ALA A 170 -7.02 12.21 -38.90
CA ALA A 170 -6.30 11.78 -37.72
C ALA A 170 -6.34 10.24 -37.65
N PRO A 171 -5.22 9.56 -37.40
CA PRO A 171 -5.22 8.11 -37.31
C PRO A 171 -6.27 7.66 -36.29
N PRO A 172 -7.05 6.61 -36.58
CA PRO A 172 -8.01 6.10 -35.62
C PRO A 172 -7.29 5.74 -34.32
N PRO A 173 -7.93 5.90 -33.14
CA PRO A 173 -7.31 5.58 -31.87
C PRO A 173 -6.80 4.13 -31.91
N GLU A 174 -5.52 3.99 -31.58
CA GLU A 174 -4.82 2.72 -31.58
C GLU A 174 -5.56 1.72 -30.68
N ASN A 175 -5.88 0.55 -31.22
CA ASN A 175 -6.61 -0.50 -30.52
C ASN A 175 -5.78 -0.96 -29.29
N PRO A 176 -6.27 -0.84 -28.04
CA PRO A 176 -5.48 -1.13 -26.84
C PRO A 176 -5.23 -2.63 -26.58
N ARG A 177 -5.32 -3.47 -27.62
CA ARG A 177 -5.39 -4.95 -27.54
C ARG A 177 -4.14 -5.69 -27.98
N ASN A 178 -2.96 -5.06 -28.02
CA ASN A 178 -1.73 -5.81 -28.26
C ASN A 178 -1.11 -6.23 -26.92
N ASP A 179 -1.11 -7.53 -26.65
CA ASP A 179 -0.29 -8.10 -25.58
C ASP A 179 1.18 -7.67 -25.77
N LEU A 180 1.88 -7.33 -24.69
CA LEU A 180 3.30 -6.94 -24.78
C LEU A 180 4.14 -8.15 -25.18
N VAL A 181 4.77 -8.11 -26.35
CA VAL A 181 5.82 -9.05 -26.70
C VAL A 181 7.11 -8.59 -26.03
N LEU A 182 7.50 -9.26 -24.95
CA LEU A 182 8.77 -8.99 -24.30
C LEU A 182 9.93 -9.36 -25.22
N THR A 183 10.86 -8.43 -25.41
CA THR A 183 12.06 -8.66 -26.24
C THR A 183 13.21 -9.15 -25.36
N PRO A 184 13.94 -10.21 -25.76
CA PRO A 184 15.12 -10.65 -25.05
C PRO A 184 16.26 -9.64 -25.24
N LYS A 185 16.77 -9.10 -24.13
CA LYS A 185 18.11 -8.53 -24.00
C LYS A 185 18.92 -9.52 -23.15
N SER A 186 20.25 -9.57 -23.27
CA SER A 186 21.09 -10.54 -22.54
C SER A 186 20.62 -10.79 -21.10
N ALA A 187 20.22 -12.03 -20.78
CA ALA A 187 19.68 -12.44 -19.48
C ALA A 187 18.44 -11.65 -18.98
N MET A 188 17.63 -11.04 -19.84
CA MET A 188 16.47 -10.22 -19.45
C MET A 188 15.39 -10.22 -20.54
N LEU A 189 14.12 -10.36 -20.15
CA LEU A 189 12.98 -9.98 -20.99
C LEU A 189 12.59 -8.54 -20.65
N TYR A 190 12.53 -7.66 -21.64
CA TYR A 190 12.16 -6.26 -21.45
C TYR A 190 11.10 -5.85 -22.46
N GLY A 191 10.10 -5.11 -22.00
CA GLY A 191 9.13 -4.45 -22.86
C GLY A 191 8.63 -3.16 -22.24
N SER A 192 8.36 -2.19 -23.10
CA SER A 192 7.87 -0.88 -22.72
C SER A 192 6.67 -0.48 -23.57
N PHE A 193 5.69 0.16 -22.95
CA PHE A 193 4.62 0.84 -23.65
C PHE A 193 4.84 2.35 -23.60
N SER A 194 4.50 3.05 -24.69
CA SER A 194 4.45 4.51 -24.76
C SER A 194 3.16 5.10 -24.18
N THR A 195 2.24 4.24 -23.75
CA THR A 195 1.04 4.60 -23.00
C THR A 195 0.95 3.70 -21.78
N PRO A 196 0.61 4.25 -20.60
CA PRO A 196 0.55 3.46 -19.40
C PRO A 196 -0.74 2.61 -19.42
N VAL A 197 -0.59 1.30 -19.26
CA VAL A 197 -1.72 0.35 -19.33
C VAL A 197 -1.71 -0.51 -18.08
N SER A 198 -2.73 -0.40 -17.24
CA SER A 198 -2.93 -1.27 -16.06
C SER A 198 -3.12 -2.73 -16.45
N GLY A 199 -2.69 -3.67 -15.60
CA GLY A 199 -2.64 -5.08 -15.99
C GLY A 199 -1.88 -5.96 -15.02
N PHE A 200 -1.57 -7.17 -15.46
CA PHE A 200 -0.85 -8.17 -14.68
C PHE A 200 0.40 -8.64 -15.42
N LEU A 201 1.57 -8.48 -14.82
CA LEU A 201 2.79 -9.15 -15.27
C LEU A 201 2.83 -10.54 -14.67
N THR A 202 2.97 -11.56 -15.50
CA THR A 202 3.20 -12.93 -15.03
C THR A 202 4.51 -13.49 -15.56
N ALA A 203 5.22 -14.25 -14.74
CA ALA A 203 6.43 -14.95 -15.16
C ALA A 203 6.49 -16.36 -14.56
N GLN A 204 6.73 -17.35 -15.43
CA GLN A 204 6.88 -18.75 -15.01
C GLN A 204 8.20 -18.94 -14.23
N PRO A 205 8.24 -19.87 -13.27
CA PRO A 205 9.47 -20.19 -12.54
C PRO A 205 10.56 -20.70 -13.50
N TRP A 206 11.81 -20.55 -13.08
CA TRP A 206 12.98 -20.87 -13.89
C TRP A 206 14.03 -21.61 -13.06
N ASP A 207 14.52 -22.74 -13.56
CA ASP A 207 15.54 -23.59 -12.91
C ASP A 207 15.26 -23.91 -11.44
N GLY A 208 14.01 -24.30 -11.13
CA GLY A 208 13.62 -24.61 -9.75
C GLY A 208 13.55 -23.39 -8.82
N LYS A 209 13.61 -22.17 -9.34
CA LYS A 209 13.48 -20.90 -8.59
C LYS A 209 12.35 -20.03 -9.11
N VAL A 210 11.81 -19.16 -8.24
CA VAL A 210 10.86 -18.13 -8.64
C VAL A 210 11.57 -17.13 -9.56
N ALA A 211 10.91 -16.70 -10.63
CA ALA A 211 11.43 -15.70 -11.55
C ALA A 211 11.64 -14.36 -10.84
N LEU A 212 12.73 -13.66 -11.18
CA LEU A 212 12.96 -12.29 -10.74
C LEU A 212 12.25 -11.36 -11.73
N ALA A 213 11.00 -10.99 -11.42
CA ALA A 213 10.19 -10.13 -12.27
C ALA A 213 9.96 -8.78 -11.60
N ALA A 214 9.85 -7.74 -12.43
CA ALA A 214 9.60 -6.38 -11.99
C ALA A 214 8.87 -5.61 -13.08
N ALA A 215 7.94 -4.73 -12.70
CA ALA A 215 7.36 -3.77 -13.61
C ALA A 215 7.06 -2.49 -12.86
N ASP A 216 7.19 -1.37 -13.54
CA ASP A 216 6.68 -0.09 -13.11
C ASP A 216 5.70 0.47 -14.15
N ILE A 217 4.82 1.34 -13.67
CA ILE A 217 3.96 2.14 -14.51
C ILE A 217 4.18 3.60 -14.13
N GLU A 218 4.35 4.47 -15.12
CA GLU A 218 4.63 5.89 -14.92
C GLU A 218 3.76 6.70 -15.86
N GLN A 219 3.17 7.77 -15.35
CA GLN A 219 2.44 8.74 -16.14
C GLN A 219 2.80 10.14 -15.69
N SER A 220 3.25 10.94 -16.64
CA SER A 220 3.44 12.37 -16.49
C SER A 220 2.40 13.12 -17.32
N VAL A 221 1.79 14.14 -16.72
CA VAL A 221 0.80 14.99 -17.36
C VAL A 221 1.26 16.43 -17.18
N SER A 222 1.49 17.15 -18.29
CA SER A 222 2.08 18.49 -18.24
C SER A 222 1.11 19.60 -17.83
N SER A 223 -0.21 19.38 -17.93
CA SER A 223 -1.22 20.44 -17.76
C SER A 223 -2.62 19.88 -17.51
N GLY A 224 -3.55 20.75 -17.10
CA GLY A 224 -4.92 20.38 -16.72
C GLY A 224 -5.00 19.87 -15.28
N ASP A 225 -6.17 19.38 -14.90
CA ASP A 225 -6.50 19.02 -13.51
C ASP A 225 -5.63 17.90 -12.94
N TYR A 226 -5.14 17.00 -13.81
CA TYR A 226 -4.27 15.88 -13.45
C TYR A 226 -2.77 16.19 -13.65
N ARG A 227 -2.39 17.46 -13.79
CA ARG A 227 -0.97 17.84 -13.97
C ARG A 227 -0.12 17.30 -12.82
N GLY A 228 0.92 16.52 -13.14
CA GLY A 228 1.77 15.87 -12.16
C GLY A 228 2.46 14.61 -12.68
N LEU A 229 3.23 13.96 -11.82
CA LEU A 229 3.87 12.67 -12.05
C LEU A 229 3.26 11.62 -11.10
N ALA A 230 2.70 10.56 -11.66
CA ALA A 230 2.26 9.39 -10.90
C ALA A 230 3.02 8.16 -11.38
N SER A 231 3.73 7.50 -10.47
CA SER A 231 4.39 6.23 -10.74
C SER A 231 4.02 5.17 -9.72
N ALA A 232 4.10 3.90 -10.15
CA ALA A 232 3.92 2.77 -9.25
C ALA A 232 4.76 1.57 -9.63
N SER A 233 5.35 0.94 -8.62
CA SER A 233 5.91 -0.39 -8.72
C SER A 233 4.75 -1.40 -8.73
N CYS A 234 4.75 -2.32 -9.68
CA CYS A 234 3.71 -3.35 -9.73
C CYS A 234 3.93 -4.35 -8.60
N GLN A 235 2.92 -4.51 -7.75
CA GLN A 235 3.03 -5.26 -6.50
C GLN A 235 2.38 -6.65 -6.60
N PRO A 236 2.90 -7.66 -5.88
CA PRO A 236 2.18 -8.91 -5.68
C PRO A 236 0.92 -8.69 -4.84
N ALA A 237 -0.01 -9.65 -4.89
CA ALA A 237 -1.16 -9.64 -4.00
C ALA A 237 -0.76 -9.85 -2.53
N GLN A 238 -1.41 -9.12 -1.62
CA GLN A 238 -1.21 -9.19 -0.19
C GLN A 238 -2.52 -9.51 0.53
N LEU A 239 -2.43 -10.21 1.67
CA LEU A 239 -3.60 -10.46 2.53
C LEU A 239 -3.97 -9.24 3.35
N GLU A 240 -3.00 -8.35 3.60
CA GLU A 240 -3.22 -7.12 4.32
C GLU A 240 -2.33 -6.01 3.74
N SER A 241 -2.92 -4.85 3.46
CA SER A 241 -2.21 -3.67 2.98
C SER A 241 -2.66 -2.43 3.73
N TRP A 242 -1.71 -1.54 4.05
CA TRP A 242 -1.95 -0.24 4.67
C TRP A 242 -1.57 0.86 3.68
N LEU A 243 -2.53 1.68 3.27
CA LEU A 243 -2.32 2.81 2.38
C LEU A 243 -2.38 4.09 3.22
N VAL A 244 -1.24 4.75 3.41
CA VAL A 244 -1.11 5.90 4.30
C VAL A 244 -0.98 7.18 3.46
N GLY A 245 -2.12 7.73 3.05
CA GLY A 245 -2.17 8.89 2.16
C GLY A 245 -3.57 9.17 1.63
N GLY A 246 -3.71 10.29 0.92
CA GLY A 246 -4.97 10.75 0.32
C GLY A 246 -5.86 11.60 1.22
N SER A 247 -6.93 12.12 0.66
CA SER A 247 -7.91 12.99 1.28
C SER A 247 -9.27 12.83 0.60
N SER A 248 -10.35 13.08 1.34
CA SER A 248 -11.72 13.18 0.81
C SER A 248 -12.30 14.60 0.98
N GLU A 249 -11.46 15.57 1.34
CA GLU A 249 -11.85 16.98 1.42
C GLU A 249 -12.24 17.54 0.03
N VAL A 250 -12.98 18.65 0.01
CA VAL A 250 -13.35 19.32 -1.24
C VAL A 250 -12.09 19.73 -2.02
N GLY A 251 -12.03 19.34 -3.29
CA GLY A 251 -10.85 19.55 -4.14
C GLY A 251 -9.87 18.37 -4.12
N GLU A 252 -10.09 17.38 -3.28
CA GLU A 252 -9.30 16.15 -3.22
C GLU A 252 -10.15 14.95 -3.65
N SER A 253 -9.51 13.98 -4.31
CA SER A 253 -10.11 12.68 -4.64
C SER A 253 -9.13 11.58 -4.31
N SER A 254 -9.68 10.48 -3.82
CA SER A 254 -8.93 9.31 -3.38
C SER A 254 -9.65 8.07 -3.84
N VAL A 255 -9.20 7.49 -4.95
CA VAL A 255 -9.80 6.30 -5.55
C VAL A 255 -9.03 5.07 -5.11
N LEU A 256 -9.64 4.23 -4.27
CA LEU A 256 -9.07 2.94 -3.86
C LEU A 256 -9.16 1.97 -5.04
N GLN A 257 -8.01 1.43 -5.44
CA GLN A 257 -7.90 0.42 -6.48
C GLN A 257 -7.58 -0.93 -5.84
N LEU A 258 -8.44 -1.91 -6.11
CA LEU A 258 -8.27 -3.29 -5.66
C LEU A 258 -8.13 -4.22 -6.85
N MET A 259 -6.96 -4.81 -7.03
CA MET A 259 -6.65 -5.71 -8.14
C MET A 259 -6.52 -7.14 -7.66
N ASN A 260 -7.28 -8.04 -8.30
CA ASN A 260 -7.21 -9.47 -8.01
C ASN A 260 -6.45 -10.19 -9.13
N PRO A 261 -5.16 -10.51 -8.95
CA PRO A 261 -4.39 -11.25 -9.95
C PRO A 261 -4.76 -12.73 -10.05
N SER A 262 -5.57 -13.25 -9.11
CA SER A 262 -5.87 -14.68 -9.03
C SER A 262 -7.02 -15.10 -9.94
N ALA A 263 -7.11 -16.42 -10.17
CA ALA A 263 -8.16 -17.05 -10.96
C ALA A 263 -9.50 -17.20 -10.22
N ASN A 264 -9.57 -16.83 -8.94
CA ASN A 264 -10.77 -16.94 -8.11
C ASN A 264 -11.20 -15.56 -7.60
N PRO A 265 -12.50 -15.30 -7.38
CA PRO A 265 -12.94 -14.10 -6.67
C PRO A 265 -12.32 -14.03 -5.27
N VAL A 266 -11.96 -12.82 -4.85
CA VAL A 266 -11.43 -12.51 -3.52
C VAL A 266 -12.38 -11.54 -2.83
N ASP A 267 -12.70 -11.81 -1.57
CA ASP A 267 -13.45 -10.89 -0.73
C ASP A 267 -12.47 -10.07 0.12
N ALA A 268 -12.70 -8.77 0.18
CA ALA A 268 -11.93 -7.83 0.98
C ALA A 268 -12.80 -7.11 2.00
N LYS A 269 -12.22 -6.87 3.17
CA LYS A 269 -12.68 -5.88 4.14
C LYS A 269 -11.82 -4.63 3.99
N VAL A 270 -12.44 -3.46 3.94
CA VAL A 270 -11.80 -2.15 3.84
C VAL A 270 -12.20 -1.31 5.03
N GLU A 271 -11.21 -0.82 5.76
CA GLU A 271 -11.38 0.09 6.89
C GLU A 271 -10.67 1.41 6.56
N VAL A 272 -11.32 2.53 6.86
CA VAL A 272 -10.81 3.88 6.55
C VAL A 272 -10.75 4.69 7.84
N TRP A 273 -9.65 5.39 8.06
CA TRP A 273 -9.47 6.34 9.16
C TRP A 273 -9.22 7.74 8.63
N GLY A 274 -9.71 8.72 9.36
CA GLY A 274 -9.54 10.14 9.09
C GLY A 274 -9.01 10.92 10.29
N ASP A 275 -9.03 12.24 10.18
CA ASP A 275 -8.68 13.17 11.27
C ASP A 275 -9.55 13.02 12.52
N THR A 276 -10.78 12.54 12.35
CA THR A 276 -11.76 12.33 13.43
C THR A 276 -11.81 10.89 13.95
N GLY A 277 -10.90 10.02 13.51
CA GLY A 277 -10.87 8.61 13.88
C GLY A 277 -11.32 7.68 12.76
N LYS A 278 -11.79 6.48 13.10
CA LYS A 278 -12.31 5.53 12.12
C LYS A 278 -13.58 6.08 11.45
N LEU A 279 -13.60 6.12 10.11
CA LEU A 279 -14.72 6.61 9.32
C LEU A 279 -15.72 5.49 9.05
N ASP A 280 -17.00 5.86 8.95
CA ASP A 280 -18.05 4.94 8.51
C ASP A 280 -17.91 4.66 7.02
N PHE A 281 -17.80 3.38 6.66
CA PHE A 281 -17.75 2.92 5.28
C PHE A 281 -18.53 1.60 5.17
N PRO A 282 -19.87 1.63 5.10
CA PRO A 282 -20.70 0.43 5.27
C PRO A 282 -20.45 -0.67 4.24
N ARG A 283 -20.09 -0.31 3.00
CA ARG A 283 -19.72 -1.29 1.97
C ARG A 283 -18.36 -1.95 2.25
N GLY A 284 -17.55 -1.36 3.12
CA GLY A 284 -16.22 -1.82 3.48
C GLY A 284 -16.19 -3.18 4.16
N ASP A 285 -17.27 -3.66 4.77
CA ASP A 285 -17.29 -4.96 5.45
C ASP A 285 -17.09 -6.15 4.50
N LYS A 286 -17.56 -6.02 3.25
CA LYS A 286 -17.39 -7.05 2.23
C LYS A 286 -17.41 -6.47 0.83
N ILE A 287 -16.24 -6.51 0.18
CA ILE A 287 -16.04 -6.10 -1.20
C ILE A 287 -15.59 -7.32 -1.99
N ASN A 288 -16.41 -7.78 -2.94
CA ASN A 288 -16.04 -8.87 -3.83
C ASN A 288 -15.28 -8.33 -5.04
N VAL A 289 -14.02 -8.74 -5.20
CA VAL A 289 -13.18 -8.42 -6.35
C VAL A 289 -13.06 -9.67 -7.22
N PRO A 290 -13.69 -9.71 -8.42
CA PRO A 290 -13.67 -10.89 -9.27
C PRO A 290 -12.27 -11.25 -9.75
N ALA A 291 -12.10 -12.50 -10.20
CA ALA A 291 -10.84 -12.99 -10.77
C ALA A 291 -10.34 -12.10 -11.91
N HIS A 292 -9.06 -11.74 -11.88
CA HIS A 292 -8.39 -10.91 -12.88
C HIS A 292 -9.08 -9.57 -13.20
N GLN A 293 -9.75 -8.98 -12.22
CA GLN A 293 -10.42 -7.69 -12.33
C GLN A 293 -9.77 -6.65 -11.40
N LEU A 294 -10.03 -5.39 -11.72
CA LEU A 294 -9.79 -4.23 -10.88
C LEU A 294 -11.12 -3.66 -10.44
N GLN A 295 -11.24 -3.35 -9.15
CA GLN A 295 -12.34 -2.55 -8.62
C GLN A 295 -11.82 -1.20 -8.16
N ALA A 296 -12.33 -0.12 -8.76
CA ALA A 296 -12.06 1.25 -8.37
C ALA A 296 -13.20 1.78 -7.50
N ILE A 297 -12.86 2.34 -6.34
CA ILE A 297 -13.82 2.83 -5.34
C ILE A 297 -13.45 4.27 -4.97
N PRO A 298 -14.20 5.29 -5.43
CA PRO A 298 -13.95 6.69 -5.09
C PRO A 298 -14.35 6.97 -3.65
N LEU A 299 -13.38 7.09 -2.74
CA LEU A 299 -13.61 7.25 -1.30
C LEU A 299 -14.25 8.61 -0.99
N GLU A 300 -13.95 9.65 -1.77
CA GLU A 300 -14.53 10.99 -1.63
C GLU A 300 -16.07 11.02 -1.74
N SER A 301 -16.66 10.00 -2.37
CA SER A 301 -18.12 9.84 -2.48
C SER A 301 -18.73 8.95 -1.39
N GLN A 302 -17.89 8.27 -0.61
CA GLN A 302 -18.30 7.18 0.29
C GLN A 302 -18.02 7.48 1.76
N VAL A 303 -16.98 8.25 2.06
CA VAL A 303 -16.58 8.63 3.42
C VAL A 303 -16.71 10.14 3.59
N GLY A 304 -16.94 10.61 4.83
CA GLY A 304 -17.03 12.03 5.13
C GLY A 304 -15.76 12.79 4.71
N GLY A 305 -15.89 14.08 4.39
CA GLY A 305 -14.78 14.91 3.93
C GLY A 305 -13.69 15.06 4.99
N SER A 306 -12.64 14.26 4.87
CA SER A 306 -11.51 14.16 5.80
C SER A 306 -10.25 14.61 5.07
N GLN A 307 -9.50 15.52 5.71
CA GLN A 307 -8.27 16.09 5.14
C GLN A 307 -7.14 15.06 5.01
N ARG A 308 -7.28 13.96 5.73
CA ARG A 308 -6.27 12.91 5.85
C ARG A 308 -6.95 11.57 5.86
N LEU A 309 -6.42 10.62 5.11
CA LEU A 309 -6.91 9.26 5.05
C LEU A 309 -5.77 8.28 5.35
N VAL A 310 -6.15 7.19 6.00
CA VAL A 310 -5.41 5.92 6.03
C VAL A 310 -6.40 4.81 5.74
N VAL A 311 -6.03 3.89 4.86
CA VAL A 311 -6.89 2.77 4.44
C VAL A 311 -6.20 1.46 4.79
N ARG A 312 -6.91 0.55 5.43
CA ARG A 312 -6.51 -0.84 5.60
C ARG A 312 -7.37 -1.72 4.72
N VAL A 313 -6.73 -2.55 3.92
CA VAL A 313 -7.39 -3.60 3.13
C VAL A 313 -7.00 -4.94 3.72
N THR A 314 -7.98 -5.77 4.06
CA THR A 314 -7.77 -7.16 4.49
C THR A 314 -8.50 -8.08 3.53
N ALA A 315 -7.78 -8.95 2.83
CA ALA A 315 -8.29 -9.85 1.82
C ALA A 315 -8.22 -11.31 2.28
N ASN A 316 -9.09 -12.16 1.74
CA ASN A 316 -9.01 -13.61 1.91
C ASN A 316 -8.29 -14.29 0.74
N GLY A 317 -8.04 -15.60 0.87
CA GLY A 317 -7.54 -16.44 -0.22
C GLY A 317 -6.18 -15.99 -0.76
N ALA A 318 -6.15 -15.60 -2.03
CA ALA A 318 -4.92 -15.22 -2.73
C ALA A 318 -4.46 -13.77 -2.46
N GLY A 319 -5.24 -12.99 -1.72
CA GLY A 319 -4.96 -11.57 -1.45
C GLY A 319 -5.31 -10.65 -2.61
N LEU A 320 -5.03 -9.36 -2.42
CA LEU A 320 -5.23 -8.31 -3.42
C LEU A 320 -3.99 -7.42 -3.50
N ALA A 321 -3.70 -6.91 -4.70
CA ALA A 321 -2.83 -5.75 -4.82
C ALA A 321 -3.69 -4.50 -4.65
N SER A 322 -3.30 -3.64 -3.73
CA SER A 322 -4.08 -2.45 -3.33
C SER A 322 -3.25 -1.19 -3.49
N SER A 323 -3.84 -0.14 -4.03
CA SER A 323 -3.26 1.20 -4.12
C SER A 323 -4.34 2.26 -3.96
N LEU A 324 -3.94 3.49 -3.63
CA LEU A 324 -4.84 4.64 -3.64
C LEU A 324 -4.37 5.62 -4.73
N GLN A 325 -5.24 5.93 -5.68
CA GLN A 325 -4.96 6.99 -6.62
C GLN A 325 -5.49 8.31 -6.07
N THR A 326 -4.60 9.28 -5.94
CA THR A 326 -4.93 10.61 -5.39
C THR A 326 -4.84 11.67 -6.47
N HIS A 327 -5.76 12.63 -6.44
CA HIS A 327 -5.65 13.87 -7.20
C HIS A 327 -6.08 15.05 -6.34
N SER A 328 -5.39 16.18 -6.50
CA SER A 328 -5.64 17.41 -5.74
C SER A 328 -5.89 18.59 -6.69
N LEU A 329 -6.86 19.44 -6.32
CA LEU A 329 -7.19 20.70 -6.95
C LEU A 329 -7.25 21.82 -5.92
N LEU A 330 -6.44 22.85 -6.12
CA LEU A 330 -6.44 24.09 -5.34
C LEU A 330 -7.42 25.10 -5.97
N GLY A 331 -8.72 24.80 -5.91
CA GLY A 331 -9.74 25.52 -6.67
C GLY A 331 -9.71 25.09 -8.14
N LEU A 332 -9.29 25.97 -9.05
CA LEU A 332 -9.11 25.67 -10.48
C LEU A 332 -7.64 25.41 -10.86
N THR A 333 -6.77 25.32 -9.86
CA THR A 333 -5.33 25.12 -10.03
C THR A 333 -4.97 23.68 -9.70
N ALA A 334 -4.20 23.02 -10.57
CA ALA A 334 -3.73 21.66 -10.33
C ALA A 334 -2.87 21.57 -9.06
N GLY A 335 -3.24 20.64 -8.17
CA GLY A 335 -2.54 20.34 -6.92
C GLY A 335 -1.63 19.10 -6.99
N GLY A 336 -1.73 18.32 -8.07
CA GLY A 336 -0.90 17.15 -8.32
C GLY A 336 -1.68 15.85 -8.36
N VAL A 337 -1.00 14.78 -8.80
CA VAL A 337 -1.52 13.41 -8.83
C VAL A 337 -0.47 12.48 -8.26
N SER A 338 -0.88 11.42 -7.58
CA SER A 338 0.07 10.42 -7.05
C SER A 338 -0.63 9.10 -6.77
N LEU A 339 0.15 8.01 -6.76
CA LEU A 339 -0.28 6.69 -6.33
C LEU A 339 0.28 6.41 -4.93
N VAL A 340 -0.59 6.15 -3.96
CA VAL A 340 -0.21 5.70 -2.61
C VAL A 340 -0.03 4.19 -2.65
N HIS A 341 1.17 3.73 -2.34
CA HIS A 341 1.49 2.30 -2.26
C HIS A 341 1.29 1.74 -0.85
N ALA A 342 1.32 0.41 -0.76
CA ALA A 342 1.26 -0.28 0.51
C ALA A 342 2.49 0.04 1.36
N SER A 343 2.23 0.58 2.55
CA SER A 343 3.22 0.77 3.60
C SER A 343 3.39 -0.50 4.41
N THR A 344 4.51 -0.59 5.13
CA THR A 344 4.77 -1.60 6.15
C THR A 344 3.65 -1.71 7.17
N GLN A 345 3.48 -2.93 7.69
CA GLN A 345 2.52 -3.23 8.74
C GLN A 345 2.77 -2.40 10.01
N PRO A 346 1.76 -2.25 10.89
CA PRO A 346 1.92 -1.54 12.16
C PRO A 346 3.12 -2.06 12.95
N HIS A 347 4.02 -1.14 13.31
CA HIS A 347 5.26 -1.46 14.00
C HIS A 347 5.70 -0.27 14.86
N THR A 348 6.55 -0.51 15.87
CA THR A 348 7.05 0.55 16.77
C THR A 348 8.11 1.42 16.09
N THR A 349 8.65 0.98 14.96
CA THR A 349 9.56 1.76 14.13
C THR A 349 9.06 1.71 12.69
N GLN A 350 8.78 2.87 12.11
CA GLN A 350 8.46 3.05 10.70
C GLN A 350 9.54 3.89 10.02
N VAL A 351 9.89 3.53 8.78
CA VAL A 351 10.94 4.24 8.02
C VAL A 351 10.42 4.57 6.64
N ILE A 352 10.36 5.86 6.32
CA ILE A 352 9.86 6.38 5.04
C ILE A 352 11.07 6.98 4.30
N PRO A 353 11.75 6.22 3.43
CA PRO A 353 12.82 6.76 2.60
C PRO A 353 12.25 7.62 1.46
N GLY A 354 13.10 8.39 0.77
CA GLY A 354 12.68 9.09 -0.46
C GLY A 354 12.09 10.49 -0.23
N VAL A 355 12.16 11.01 1.00
CA VAL A 355 11.65 12.33 1.35
C VAL A 355 12.60 13.39 0.81
N ALA A 356 12.40 13.80 -0.44
CA ALA A 356 13.20 14.80 -1.12
C ALA A 356 12.59 16.20 -0.95
N MET A 357 13.20 17.03 -0.10
CA MET A 357 12.76 18.40 0.16
C MET A 357 13.45 19.38 -0.78
N ASP A 358 12.72 20.36 -1.30
CA ASP A 358 13.24 21.48 -2.12
C ASP A 358 12.96 22.86 -1.49
N GLY A 359 12.49 22.88 -0.25
CA GLY A 359 11.97 24.07 0.44
C GLY A 359 10.44 24.20 0.37
N SER A 360 9.77 23.37 -0.42
CA SER A 360 8.31 23.23 -0.41
C SER A 360 7.81 22.56 0.88
N LEU A 361 6.48 22.53 1.04
CA LEU A 361 5.82 21.83 2.14
C LEU A 361 6.01 20.31 2.02
N GLY A 362 5.76 19.63 3.14
CA GLY A 362 5.67 18.18 3.23
C GLY A 362 5.16 17.80 4.62
N ALA A 363 4.73 16.56 4.78
CA ALA A 363 4.28 16.04 6.07
C ALA A 363 4.53 14.53 6.20
N VAL A 364 4.64 14.07 7.45
CA VAL A 364 4.60 12.66 7.85
C VAL A 364 3.20 12.38 8.37
N ARG A 365 2.50 11.45 7.73
CA ARG A 365 1.20 10.97 8.18
C ARG A 365 1.36 9.75 9.07
N LEU A 366 0.70 9.77 10.22
CA LEU A 366 0.74 8.74 11.25
C LEU A 366 -0.68 8.29 11.60
N LEU A 367 -0.86 7.00 11.82
CA LEU A 367 -2.05 6.45 12.47
C LEU A 367 -1.62 5.52 13.59
N ASN A 368 -2.28 5.65 14.74
CA ASN A 368 -2.25 4.66 15.81
C ASN A 368 -3.47 3.72 15.66
N PRO A 369 -3.32 2.51 15.07
CA PRO A 369 -4.42 1.56 14.94
C PRO A 369 -4.75 0.83 16.25
N GLY A 370 -3.97 1.03 17.32
CA GLY A 370 -4.14 0.40 18.62
C GLY A 370 -5.27 1.02 19.46
N ALA A 371 -5.47 0.47 20.65
CA ALA A 371 -6.49 0.93 21.60
C ALA A 371 -5.94 1.91 22.67
N ASP A 372 -4.62 1.98 22.82
CA ASP A 372 -3.94 2.84 23.79
C ASP A 372 -3.21 3.99 23.09
N THR A 373 -3.11 5.15 23.72
CA THR A 373 -2.32 6.28 23.20
C THR A 373 -0.86 5.87 22.97
N ALA A 374 -0.34 6.16 21.78
CA ALA A 374 1.06 5.92 21.43
C ALA A 374 1.86 7.22 21.54
N ARG A 375 3.06 7.17 22.11
CA ARG A 375 3.99 8.31 22.07
C ARG A 375 5.01 8.07 20.98
N ALA A 376 5.08 8.97 20.00
CA ALA A 376 5.97 8.89 18.86
C ALA A 376 7.07 9.97 18.88
N SER A 377 8.17 9.66 18.22
CA SER A 377 9.28 10.57 17.94
C SER A 377 9.69 10.43 16.49
N ILE A 378 9.93 11.56 15.82
CA ILE A 378 10.28 11.64 14.41
C ILE A 378 11.70 12.17 14.28
N GLU A 379 12.50 11.45 13.53
CA GLU A 379 13.88 11.79 13.20
C GLU A 379 14.07 11.69 11.69
N VAL A 380 15.10 12.35 11.18
CA VAL A 380 15.45 12.30 9.75
C VAL A 380 16.89 11.85 9.59
N VAL A 381 17.15 11.13 8.52
CA VAL A 381 18.48 10.65 8.13
C VAL A 381 18.77 11.13 6.72
N ASN A 382 19.94 11.72 6.51
CA ASN A 382 20.44 12.10 5.19
C ASN A 382 21.91 11.69 5.02
N GLU A 383 22.57 12.18 3.96
CA GLU A 383 23.98 11.94 3.68
C GLU A 383 24.93 12.37 4.81
N ASN A 384 24.51 13.30 5.66
CA ASN A 384 25.33 13.89 6.72
C ASN A 384 25.09 13.23 8.10
N GLY A 385 24.07 12.40 8.25
CA GLY A 385 23.77 11.70 9.50
C GLY A 385 22.29 11.67 9.87
N ARG A 386 22.01 11.26 11.12
CA ARG A 386 20.69 11.25 11.74
C ARG A 386 20.51 12.44 12.67
N PHE A 387 19.38 13.11 12.55
CA PHE A 387 19.04 14.29 13.35
C PHE A 387 17.57 14.24 13.80
N PRO A 388 17.23 14.74 14.99
CA PRO A 388 15.83 14.86 15.40
C PRO A 388 15.09 15.89 14.53
N LEU A 389 13.85 15.59 14.16
CA LEU A 389 13.00 16.57 13.51
C LEU A 389 12.52 17.60 14.56
N PRO A 390 12.72 18.91 14.36
CA PRO A 390 12.29 19.93 15.32
C PRO A 390 10.80 19.81 15.65
N GLY A 391 10.45 19.78 16.94
CA GLY A 391 9.07 19.58 17.40
C GLY A 391 8.53 18.16 17.24
N GLY A 392 9.27 17.25 16.61
CA GLY A 392 8.84 15.88 16.35
C GLY A 392 9.07 14.92 17.52
N LYS A 393 9.33 15.39 18.74
CA LYS A 393 9.54 14.52 19.92
C LYS A 393 8.29 14.48 20.79
N ASP A 394 8.08 13.33 21.44
CA ASP A 394 7.00 13.10 22.41
C ASP A 394 5.61 13.46 21.88
N LEU A 395 5.34 13.12 20.60
CA LEU A 395 4.05 13.29 19.97
C LEU A 395 3.06 12.26 20.53
N ASP A 396 2.00 12.72 21.18
CA ASP A 396 0.91 11.83 21.61
C ASP A 396 -0.03 11.56 20.41
N LEU A 397 -0.23 10.28 20.11
CA LEU A 397 -1.10 9.77 19.04
C LEU A 397 -2.26 9.01 19.67
N ASP A 398 -3.43 9.63 19.68
CA ASP A 398 -4.64 9.02 20.22
C ASP A 398 -5.07 7.78 19.41
N PRO A 399 -5.71 6.80 20.05
CA PRO A 399 -6.26 5.62 19.38
C PRO A 399 -7.14 5.96 18.17
N GLY A 400 -6.82 5.38 17.02
CA GLY A 400 -7.57 5.56 15.78
C GLY A 400 -7.41 6.92 15.09
N ALA A 401 -6.69 7.88 15.68
CA ALA A 401 -6.52 9.20 15.09
C ALA A 401 -5.43 9.20 14.00
N VAL A 402 -5.70 9.88 12.89
CA VAL A 402 -4.69 10.17 11.86
C VAL A 402 -4.09 11.55 12.13
N LEU A 403 -2.77 11.66 12.16
CA LEU A 403 -2.02 12.91 12.37
C LEU A 403 -1.06 13.17 11.23
N ASP A 404 -1.05 14.41 10.71
CA ASP A 404 0.02 14.89 9.84
C ASP A 404 0.98 15.77 10.66
N PHE A 405 2.25 15.39 10.69
CA PHE A 405 3.33 16.18 11.28
C PHE A 405 4.12 16.86 10.17
N THR A 406 4.28 18.18 10.23
CA THR A 406 4.94 18.92 9.15
C THR A 406 6.43 18.59 9.02
N LEU A 407 6.89 18.46 7.78
CA LEU A 407 8.31 18.41 7.41
C LEU A 407 8.86 19.81 7.07
N GLY A 408 8.05 20.85 7.24
CA GLY A 408 8.44 22.24 7.03
C GLY A 408 9.63 22.63 7.91
N GLY A 409 10.54 23.42 7.34
CA GLY A 409 11.77 23.86 8.02
C GLY A 409 12.96 22.91 7.83
N LEU A 410 12.77 21.72 7.22
CA LEU A 410 13.90 20.96 6.68
C LEU A 410 14.56 21.73 5.53
N GLN A 411 15.89 21.71 5.50
CA GLN A 411 16.64 22.26 4.39
C GLN A 411 16.46 21.39 3.14
N PRO A 412 16.60 21.96 1.93
CA PRO A 412 16.61 21.19 0.71
C PRO A 412 17.60 20.01 0.79
N GLY A 413 17.16 18.83 0.38
CA GLY A 413 17.95 17.61 0.48
C GLY A 413 17.11 16.33 0.47
N ASN A 414 17.80 15.19 0.40
CA ASN A 414 17.22 13.86 0.41
C ASN A 414 17.26 13.27 1.81
N TYR A 415 16.10 12.86 2.33
CA TYR A 415 15.96 12.31 3.67
C TYR A 415 15.25 10.95 3.65
N ALA A 416 15.54 10.16 4.67
CA ALA A 416 14.63 9.14 5.18
C ALA A 416 14.06 9.61 6.53
N VAL A 417 12.75 9.54 6.68
CA VAL A 417 12.07 9.81 7.95
C VAL A 417 12.01 8.53 8.76
N VAL A 418 12.36 8.60 10.03
CA VAL A 418 12.29 7.50 10.99
C VAL A 418 11.32 7.89 12.11
N VAL A 419 10.27 7.09 12.29
CA VAL A 419 9.27 7.27 13.34
C VAL A 419 9.44 6.15 14.36
N ASN A 420 9.75 6.49 15.61
CA ASN A 420 9.79 5.53 16.73
C ASN A 420 8.64 5.82 17.69
N ALA A 421 7.84 4.80 18.00
CA ALA A 421 6.65 4.90 18.84
C ALA A 421 6.63 3.85 19.96
N THR A 422 5.94 4.16 21.06
CA THR A 422 5.76 3.23 22.19
C THR A 422 4.76 2.12 21.92
N GLN A 423 3.92 2.26 20.87
CA GLN A 423 2.96 1.28 20.39
C GLN A 423 3.11 1.13 18.87
N PRO A 424 2.65 0.02 18.27
CA PRO A 424 2.63 -0.12 16.81
C PRO A 424 1.82 0.98 16.13
N VAL A 425 2.45 1.70 15.21
CA VAL A 425 1.82 2.73 14.37
C VAL A 425 2.04 2.40 12.90
N VAL A 426 1.27 3.00 12.00
CA VAL A 426 1.56 3.01 10.56
C VAL A 426 1.93 4.43 10.13
N ALA A 427 2.79 4.55 9.12
CA ALA A 427 3.30 5.84 8.69
C ALA A 427 3.49 5.93 7.17
N GLY A 428 3.34 7.14 6.64
CA GLY A 428 3.67 7.51 5.27
C GLY A 428 4.10 8.98 5.24
N ALA A 429 4.57 9.48 4.12
CA ALA A 429 4.86 10.90 3.96
C ALA A 429 4.27 11.44 2.66
N VAL A 430 4.05 12.75 2.65
CA VAL A 430 3.73 13.51 1.44
C VAL A 430 4.77 14.60 1.24
N ILE A 431 5.24 14.74 0.02
CA ILE A 431 6.11 15.83 -0.41
C ILE A 431 5.49 16.53 -1.63
N TYR A 432 5.79 17.81 -1.79
CA TYR A 432 5.26 18.62 -2.89
C TYR A 432 6.39 19.18 -3.75
N ARG A 433 6.06 19.50 -5.00
CA ARG A 433 6.88 20.34 -5.88
C ARG A 433 6.05 21.53 -6.34
N GLN A 434 6.57 22.73 -6.14
CA GLN A 434 5.92 23.92 -6.65
C GLN A 434 6.34 24.15 -8.11
N GLY A 435 5.35 24.36 -8.99
CA GLY A 435 5.58 24.82 -10.36
C GLY A 435 5.37 26.31 -10.52
N SER A 436 5.01 26.73 -11.72
CA SER A 436 4.77 28.13 -12.07
C SER A 436 3.45 28.65 -11.50
N VAL A 437 3.23 29.95 -11.66
CA VAL A 437 1.92 30.56 -11.41
C VAL A 437 0.86 29.88 -12.29
N SER A 438 -0.32 29.66 -11.73
CA SER A 438 -1.43 29.02 -12.43
C SER A 438 -1.97 29.93 -13.55
N PRO A 439 -2.18 29.40 -14.77
CA PRO A 439 -2.77 30.18 -15.85
C PRO A 439 -4.22 30.62 -15.58
N THR A 440 -4.94 29.86 -14.76
CA THR A 440 -6.36 30.07 -14.44
C THR A 440 -6.58 30.85 -13.13
N ASP A 441 -5.56 30.95 -12.28
CA ASP A 441 -5.62 31.63 -10.99
C ASP A 441 -4.25 32.27 -10.65
N PRO A 442 -4.00 33.54 -11.07
CA PRO A 442 -2.69 34.18 -10.94
C PRO A 442 -2.15 34.32 -9.51
N ASP A 443 -2.98 34.13 -8.50
CA ASP A 443 -2.59 34.20 -7.08
C ASP A 443 -2.12 32.83 -6.53
N LYS A 444 -2.18 31.77 -7.35
CA LYS A 444 -1.79 30.42 -6.97
C LYS A 444 -0.69 29.85 -7.85
N PHE A 445 0.00 28.85 -7.32
CA PHE A 445 0.99 28.06 -8.04
C PHE A 445 0.45 26.66 -8.29
N VAL A 446 0.70 26.12 -9.48
CA VAL A 446 0.49 24.69 -9.71
C VAL A 446 1.44 23.89 -8.81
N ARG A 447 1.03 22.68 -8.45
CA ARG A 447 1.86 21.77 -7.66
C ARG A 447 1.88 20.37 -8.24
N ASP A 448 2.92 19.64 -7.90
CA ASP A 448 2.91 18.19 -7.89
C ASP A 448 2.97 17.65 -6.47
N VAL A 449 2.60 16.39 -6.29
CA VAL A 449 2.55 15.69 -5.00
C VAL A 449 3.08 14.28 -5.15
N ALA A 450 3.79 13.78 -4.14
CA ALA A 450 4.19 12.37 -4.05
C ALA A 450 3.88 11.82 -2.67
N TRP A 451 3.23 10.66 -2.62
CA TRP A 451 3.03 9.88 -1.41
C TRP A 451 4.09 8.79 -1.28
N LEU A 452 4.69 8.71 -0.11
CA LEU A 452 5.82 7.83 0.18
C LEU A 452 5.42 6.84 1.28
N PRO A 453 5.43 5.52 1.01
CA PRO A 453 5.14 4.51 2.03
C PRO A 453 6.31 4.35 3.01
N ALA A 454 6.04 3.94 4.25
CA ALA A 454 7.09 3.32 5.05
C ALA A 454 7.46 1.94 4.46
N LEU A 455 8.77 1.63 4.42
CA LEU A 455 9.34 0.44 3.80
C LEU A 455 10.09 -0.42 4.83
N SER A 456 10.21 -1.72 4.52
CA SER A 456 11.11 -2.64 5.21
C SER A 456 12.54 -2.52 4.67
N THR A 457 13.52 -3.04 5.40
CA THR A 457 14.85 -3.26 4.81
C THR A 457 14.80 -4.33 3.75
N GLY A 458 15.68 -4.20 2.76
CA GLY A 458 15.76 -5.12 1.64
C GLY A 458 16.13 -4.40 0.36
N GLY A 459 16.78 -5.16 -0.51
CA GLY A 459 16.95 -4.77 -1.90
C GLY A 459 15.82 -5.32 -2.77
N GLY A 460 15.95 -5.10 -4.07
CA GLY A 460 15.00 -5.54 -5.07
C GLY A 460 15.42 -5.08 -6.45
N VAL A 461 14.56 -5.29 -7.42
CA VAL A 461 14.78 -4.73 -8.76
C VAL A 461 14.39 -3.25 -8.73
N VAL A 462 15.29 -2.40 -9.18
CA VAL A 462 15.02 -1.00 -9.50
C VAL A 462 15.09 -0.81 -10.99
N MET A 463 14.21 0.00 -11.53
CA MET A 463 14.12 0.21 -12.97
C MET A 463 15.11 1.30 -13.41
N GLY A 464 15.66 1.21 -14.62
CA GLY A 464 16.57 2.24 -15.15
C GLY A 464 15.86 3.58 -15.39
N PRO A 465 16.57 4.69 -15.65
CA PRO A 465 15.92 5.92 -16.07
C PRO A 465 15.21 5.69 -17.41
N ALA A 466 13.90 5.91 -17.41
CA ALA A 466 13.13 6.17 -18.62
C ALA A 466 13.34 7.64 -19.06
N ALA A 467 12.38 8.26 -19.73
CA ALA A 467 12.39 9.70 -20.04
C ALA A 467 12.45 10.63 -18.80
N THR A 468 12.52 10.06 -17.59
CA THR A 468 12.59 10.70 -16.26
C THR A 468 13.98 10.57 -15.63
N GLN A 469 14.37 11.52 -14.78
CA GLN A 469 15.56 11.37 -13.95
C GLN A 469 15.27 10.44 -12.77
N ARG A 470 16.19 9.52 -12.46
CA ARG A 470 16.04 8.59 -11.34
C ARG A 470 17.26 8.59 -10.42
N GLN A 471 17.02 8.59 -9.12
CA GLN A 471 18.05 8.47 -8.08
C GLN A 471 17.72 7.30 -7.16
N LEU A 472 18.70 6.47 -6.86
CA LEU A 472 18.62 5.43 -5.85
C LEU A 472 19.08 6.00 -4.50
N LEU A 473 18.22 5.92 -3.49
CA LEU A 473 18.53 6.30 -2.12
C LEU A 473 18.64 5.02 -1.28
N VAL A 474 19.76 4.84 -0.60
CA VAL A 474 20.05 3.69 0.26
C VAL A 474 20.34 4.19 1.67
N THR A 475 19.44 3.93 2.62
CA THR A 475 19.54 4.42 4.00
C THR A 475 19.98 3.31 4.93
N ASN A 476 21.04 3.60 5.70
CA ASN A 476 21.59 2.73 6.72
C ASN A 476 21.23 3.28 8.11
N LEU A 477 20.42 2.55 8.86
CA LEU A 477 20.07 2.88 10.25
C LEU A 477 20.88 2.08 11.28
N THR A 478 21.88 1.31 10.84
CA THR A 478 22.78 0.57 11.72
C THR A 478 23.93 1.44 12.18
N ASN A 479 24.58 1.04 13.28
CA ASN A 479 25.70 1.76 13.88
C ASN A 479 27.06 1.47 13.23
N LYS A 480 27.07 0.76 12.10
CA LYS A 480 28.28 0.43 11.33
C LYS A 480 28.04 0.70 9.85
N PRO A 481 29.09 0.99 9.06
CA PRO A 481 28.98 0.96 7.62
C PRO A 481 28.45 -0.40 7.15
N GLN A 482 27.64 -0.37 6.09
CA GLN A 482 27.04 -1.55 5.48
C GLN A 482 27.37 -1.58 4.00
N GLU A 483 27.60 -2.78 3.49
CA GLU A 483 27.79 -3.00 2.06
C GLU A 483 26.44 -3.30 1.40
N TYR A 484 26.32 -2.88 0.14
CA TYR A 484 25.22 -3.29 -0.74
C TYR A 484 25.74 -3.43 -2.16
N ARG A 485 25.01 -4.19 -2.98
CA ARG A 485 25.40 -4.45 -4.37
C ARG A 485 24.38 -3.86 -5.32
N ILE A 486 24.85 -3.21 -6.39
CA ILE A 486 24.03 -2.84 -7.54
C ILE A 486 24.57 -3.59 -8.73
N ALA A 487 23.76 -4.48 -9.31
CA ALA A 487 24.20 -5.47 -10.28
C ALA A 487 25.42 -6.24 -9.76
N GLU A 488 26.61 -6.03 -10.35
CA GLU A 488 27.86 -6.69 -9.93
C GLU A 488 28.82 -5.76 -9.16
N THR A 489 28.39 -4.52 -8.85
CA THR A 489 29.23 -3.52 -8.18
C THR A 489 28.88 -3.40 -6.72
N THR A 490 29.87 -3.57 -5.84
CA THR A 490 29.73 -3.35 -4.39
C THR A 490 29.92 -1.88 -4.04
N HIS A 491 29.04 -1.39 -3.19
CA HIS A 491 29.03 -0.05 -2.64
C HIS A 491 28.96 -0.11 -1.11
N VAL A 492 29.30 1.00 -0.45
CA VAL A 492 29.26 1.13 1.01
C VAL A 492 28.45 2.36 1.37
N VAL A 493 27.55 2.20 2.34
CA VAL A 493 26.85 3.32 2.99
C VAL A 493 27.28 3.41 4.45
N ASN A 494 27.64 4.61 4.88
CA ASN A 494 28.10 4.84 6.25
C ASN A 494 26.99 4.61 7.28
N ALA A 495 27.38 4.32 8.52
CA ALA A 495 26.45 4.19 9.63
C ALA A 495 25.56 5.42 9.76
N MET A 496 24.25 5.23 9.98
CA MET A 496 23.30 6.30 10.26
C MET A 496 23.23 7.39 9.17
N THR A 497 23.45 7.03 7.90
CA THR A 497 23.42 7.95 6.75
C THR A 497 22.61 7.37 5.59
N THR A 498 22.29 8.22 4.63
CA THR A 498 21.73 7.84 3.34
C THR A 498 22.78 8.04 2.25
N ALA A 499 22.97 7.05 1.36
CA ALA A 499 23.73 7.20 0.13
C ALA A 499 22.76 7.54 -1.02
N VAL A 500 23.13 8.51 -1.87
CA VAL A 500 22.35 8.92 -3.04
C VAL A 500 23.15 8.61 -4.30
N MET A 501 22.55 7.88 -5.24
CA MET A 501 23.21 7.49 -6.48
C MET A 501 22.31 7.78 -7.69
N PRO A 502 22.78 8.50 -8.71
CA PRO A 502 22.03 8.62 -9.96
C PRO A 502 22.01 7.27 -10.68
N LEU A 503 20.83 6.86 -11.16
CA LEU A 503 20.71 5.69 -12.02
C LEU A 503 20.91 6.14 -13.47
N LYS A 504 21.97 5.64 -14.10
CA LYS A 504 22.38 6.03 -15.46
C LYS A 504 22.09 4.97 -16.51
N GLU A 505 21.99 3.71 -16.09
CA GLU A 505 21.74 2.58 -16.98
C GLU A 505 20.26 2.48 -17.27
N GLU A 506 19.84 2.61 -18.53
CA GLU A 506 18.44 2.47 -18.98
C GLU A 506 17.84 1.10 -18.65
N THR A 507 18.67 0.10 -18.36
CA THR A 507 18.23 -1.24 -18.00
C THR A 507 17.97 -1.37 -16.50
N PRO A 508 16.93 -2.13 -16.10
CA PRO A 508 16.70 -2.49 -14.70
C PRO A 508 17.93 -3.11 -14.03
N GLN A 509 18.14 -2.80 -12.76
CA GLN A 509 19.25 -3.27 -11.95
C GLN A 509 18.74 -3.98 -10.70
N LEU A 510 19.37 -5.11 -10.36
CA LEU A 510 19.15 -5.76 -9.07
C LEU A 510 19.98 -5.04 -8.01
N VAL A 511 19.32 -4.62 -6.92
CA VAL A 511 19.96 -4.09 -5.73
C VAL A 511 19.89 -5.14 -4.62
N GLU A 512 21.02 -5.50 -4.03
CA GLU A 512 21.10 -6.43 -2.90
C GLU A 512 21.53 -5.66 -1.64
N ALA A 513 20.57 -5.46 -0.72
CA ALA A 513 20.73 -4.56 0.41
C ALA A 513 19.91 -5.05 1.62
N PRO A 514 20.22 -6.24 2.20
CA PRO A 514 19.33 -6.95 3.12
C PRO A 514 18.95 -6.16 4.39
N ASP A 515 19.89 -5.39 4.93
CA ASP A 515 19.73 -4.63 6.18
C ASP A 515 19.55 -3.12 5.95
N LEU A 516 19.24 -2.72 4.71
CA LEU A 516 19.19 -1.32 4.30
C LEU A 516 17.83 -0.98 3.70
N TYR A 517 17.41 0.27 3.87
CA TYR A 517 16.18 0.77 3.25
C TYR A 517 16.53 1.34 1.88
N VAL A 518 15.90 0.84 0.84
CA VAL A 518 16.18 1.25 -0.54
C VAL A 518 14.91 1.84 -1.14
N THR A 519 15.05 2.97 -1.84
CA THR A 519 13.96 3.57 -2.63
C THR A 519 14.53 4.26 -3.85
N GLN A 520 13.73 4.36 -4.90
CA GLN A 520 14.05 5.09 -6.10
C GLN A 520 13.23 6.38 -6.14
N LEU A 521 13.90 7.53 -6.13
CA LEU A 521 13.27 8.83 -6.40
C LEU A 521 13.19 9.05 -7.91
N VAL A 522 12.05 9.48 -8.41
CA VAL A 522 11.82 9.79 -9.82
C VAL A 522 11.42 11.25 -9.95
N THR A 523 12.04 11.96 -10.88
CA THR A 523 11.65 13.34 -11.22
C THR A 523 11.55 13.51 -12.72
N THR A 524 10.66 14.38 -13.15
CA THR A 524 10.50 14.72 -14.57
C THR A 524 10.19 16.18 -14.74
N ASN A 525 10.59 16.78 -15.87
CA ASN A 525 10.20 18.14 -16.16
C ASN A 525 8.81 18.15 -16.81
N LEU A 526 7.86 18.86 -16.22
CA LEU A 526 6.48 18.96 -16.70
C LEU A 526 6.24 20.22 -17.55
N GLY A 527 7.30 20.99 -17.84
CA GLY A 527 7.29 22.23 -18.63
C GLY A 527 7.09 23.50 -17.80
N ASP A 528 6.31 23.43 -16.74
CA ASP A 528 6.01 24.54 -15.82
C ASP A 528 6.58 24.33 -14.40
N GLY A 529 7.38 23.28 -14.21
CA GLY A 529 7.96 22.87 -12.94
C GLY A 529 8.36 21.40 -13.01
N ASP A 530 8.93 20.88 -11.93
CA ASP A 530 9.26 19.47 -11.85
C ASP A 530 8.09 18.68 -11.27
N GLY A 531 7.91 17.47 -11.79
CA GLY A 531 7.13 16.42 -11.16
C GLY A 531 8.02 15.51 -10.34
N ILE A 532 7.45 14.89 -9.32
CA ILE A 532 8.17 13.99 -8.40
C ILE A 532 7.32 12.80 -8.03
N ASP A 533 7.96 11.65 -7.89
CA ASP A 533 7.38 10.49 -7.22
C ASP A 533 8.50 9.59 -6.64
N ALA A 534 8.16 8.53 -5.91
CA ALA A 534 9.13 7.52 -5.51
C ALA A 534 8.58 6.10 -5.64
N LEU A 535 9.49 5.19 -5.97
CA LEU A 535 9.24 3.78 -6.19
C LEU A 535 10.02 2.94 -5.19
N GLU A 536 9.33 2.04 -4.52
CA GLU A 536 9.94 0.96 -3.77
C GLU A 536 10.58 -0.07 -4.72
N PRO A 537 11.74 -0.64 -4.36
CA PRO A 537 12.31 -1.75 -5.10
C PRO A 537 11.35 -2.93 -5.11
N ILE A 538 11.21 -3.57 -6.25
CA ILE A 538 10.34 -4.74 -6.37
C ILE A 538 11.07 -5.93 -5.75
N PRO A 539 10.53 -6.53 -4.68
CA PRO A 539 11.28 -7.48 -3.87
C PRO A 539 11.61 -8.75 -4.64
N ASP A 540 12.76 -9.33 -4.33
CA ASP A 540 13.09 -10.68 -4.79
C ASP A 540 12.28 -11.72 -4.00
N LEU A 541 11.18 -12.19 -4.59
CA LEU A 541 10.30 -13.18 -3.96
C LEU A 541 10.94 -14.56 -3.78
N ALA A 542 12.06 -14.89 -4.44
CA ALA A 542 12.75 -16.15 -4.17
C ALA A 542 13.44 -16.12 -2.79
N VAL A 543 13.96 -14.96 -2.37
CA VAL A 543 14.57 -14.78 -1.05
C VAL A 543 13.51 -14.82 0.06
N SER A 544 12.27 -14.42 -0.26
CA SER A 544 11.12 -14.46 0.67
C SER A 544 10.46 -15.84 0.82
N SER A 545 10.86 -16.86 0.08
CA SER A 545 10.10 -18.12 -0.06
C SER A 545 10.31 -19.19 1.03
N GLN A 546 11.00 -18.88 2.13
CA GLN A 546 11.14 -19.84 3.24
C GLN A 546 9.88 -19.84 4.12
N ILE A 547 8.98 -20.80 3.86
CA ILE A 547 7.80 -21.06 4.71
C ILE A 547 8.21 -22.04 5.82
N TYR A 548 8.13 -21.58 7.08
CA TYR A 548 8.25 -22.47 8.24
C TYR A 548 6.88 -23.07 8.55
N VAL A 549 6.72 -24.38 8.33
CA VAL A 549 5.48 -25.08 8.71
C VAL A 549 5.47 -25.26 10.22
N HIS A 550 4.48 -24.65 10.87
CA HIS A 550 4.22 -24.83 12.28
C HIS A 550 3.47 -26.16 12.48
N LEU A 551 4.18 -27.21 12.91
CA LEU A 551 3.54 -28.47 13.27
C LEU A 551 3.14 -28.38 14.75
N THR A 552 1.86 -28.22 15.02
CA THR A 552 1.30 -28.45 16.36
C THR A 552 1.24 -29.97 16.58
N SER A 553 2.08 -30.49 17.50
CA SER A 553 1.99 -31.88 17.97
C SER A 553 0.87 -32.04 18.98
#